data_AF-A0AA38RJM3-F1
#
_entry.id   AF-A0AA38RJM3-F1
#
_cell.length_a   1.000
_cell.length_b   1.000
_cell.length_c   1.000
_cell.angle_alpha   90.00
_cell.angle_beta   90.00
_cell.angle_gamma   90.00
#
_symmetry.space_group_name_H-M   'P 1'
#
loop_
_entity.id
_entity.type
_entity.pdbx_description
1 polymer ?
#
loop_
_entity_poly.entity_id
_entity_poly.type
_entity_poly.pdbx_seq_one_letter_code
_entity_poly.pdbx_strand_id
1 'polypeptide(L)'
;MDCVLGLSALHLQYLKQEISPRRAISYRVRAFEGYRKAIERANPNDFPALLACSLLLCALASQTFREPDAKDVFLIDWMIVWRGIGLIVELITPEAMFASGMQMLFNRPRLDLDKAALRIPNNLLFMVTSIKDGDVDFPYRDAYYDTLKYLGALYLELEAGFSPILDLSIITFFTFLPKPFIEVARQRRPRSLIILVYYAVFAKLIDRVWWMEGIADREILGICRMLSDEWLPLLQVPRMAVRVQNKVDLATLLLGNHAWEPSLEEDRPDPRDKTLAILDDYGQEVEYVGRWVTRLTFAPRPGESRDMMETGPHFRGDTVL
;
A
#
# COMPACT_ATOMS: atom_id res chain seq x y z
N MET A 1 11.95 -7.45 20.54
CA MET A 1 11.80 -8.92 20.62
C MET A 1 10.34 -9.36 20.69
N ASP A 2 9.47 -8.78 21.54
CA ASP A 2 8.07 -9.23 21.67
C ASP A 2 7.27 -9.20 20.35
N CYS A 3 7.53 -8.27 19.44
CA CYS A 3 6.84 -8.25 18.13
C CYS A 3 7.13 -9.51 17.31
N VAL A 4 8.39 -9.94 17.24
CA VAL A 4 8.79 -11.19 16.57
C VAL A 4 8.17 -12.40 17.26
N LEU A 5 8.17 -12.44 18.59
CA LEU A 5 7.56 -13.53 19.36
C LEU A 5 6.04 -13.58 19.20
N GLY A 6 5.38 -12.42 19.16
CA GLY A 6 3.94 -12.30 18.91
C GLY A 6 3.57 -12.78 17.53
N LEU A 7 4.33 -12.36 16.50
CA LEU A 7 4.11 -12.81 15.13
C LEU A 7 4.40 -14.31 14.96
N SER A 8 5.44 -14.82 15.62
CA SER A 8 5.74 -16.27 15.63
C SER A 8 4.60 -17.05 16.28
N ALA A 9 4.10 -16.59 17.43
CA ALA A 9 2.97 -17.22 18.12
C ALA A 9 1.70 -17.20 17.25
N LEU A 10 1.43 -16.10 16.56
CA LEU A 10 0.31 -15.99 15.62
C LEU A 10 0.46 -16.94 14.43
N HIS A 11 1.67 -17.07 13.88
CA HIS A 11 1.93 -18.03 12.80
C HIS A 11 1.78 -19.49 13.26
N LEU A 12 2.22 -19.83 14.48
CA LEU A 12 1.97 -21.14 15.09
C LEU A 12 0.47 -21.44 15.22
N GLN A 13 -0.33 -20.45 15.64
CA GLN A 13 -1.80 -20.59 15.70
C GLN A 13 -2.40 -20.84 14.31
N TYR A 14 -1.94 -20.11 13.29
CA TYR A 14 -2.36 -20.31 11.91
C TYR A 14 -2.04 -21.73 11.41
N LEU A 15 -0.83 -22.24 11.71
CA LEU A 15 -0.41 -23.61 11.39
C LEU A 15 -1.07 -24.68 12.29
N LYS A 16 -1.98 -24.30 13.20
CA LYS A 16 -2.63 -25.19 14.17
C LYS A 16 -1.64 -25.95 15.07
N GLN A 17 -0.50 -25.33 15.34
CA GLN A 17 0.52 -25.85 16.25
C GLN A 17 0.26 -25.41 17.69
N GLU A 18 0.76 -26.19 18.65
CA GLU A 18 0.57 -25.91 20.07
C GLU A 18 1.28 -24.61 20.47
N ILE A 19 0.51 -23.69 21.05
CA ILE A 19 1.03 -22.50 21.71
C ILE A 19 0.10 -22.12 22.85
N SER A 20 0.67 -21.77 24.01
CA SER A 20 -0.13 -21.29 25.13
C SER A 20 -0.87 -19.99 24.75
N PRO A 21 -2.22 -19.94 24.82
CA PRO A 21 -2.98 -18.73 24.49
C PRO A 21 -2.56 -17.52 25.33
N ARG A 22 -2.27 -17.76 26.62
CA ARG A 22 -1.77 -16.74 27.54
C ARG A 22 -0.43 -16.16 27.08
N ARG A 23 0.50 -16.99 26.57
CA ARG A 23 1.79 -16.51 26.05
C ARG A 23 1.61 -15.70 24.77
N ALA A 24 0.81 -16.21 23.82
CA ALA A 24 0.53 -15.51 22.56
C ALA A 24 -0.06 -14.10 22.83
N ILE A 25 -1.07 -14.01 23.69
CA ILE A 25 -1.67 -12.74 24.10
C ILE A 25 -0.63 -11.84 24.79
N SER A 26 0.17 -12.39 25.72
CA SER A 26 1.19 -11.61 26.42
C SER A 26 2.24 -11.02 25.47
N TYR A 27 2.73 -11.77 24.48
CA TYR A 27 3.66 -11.25 23.49
C TYR A 27 3.04 -10.14 22.66
N ARG A 28 1.78 -10.33 22.21
CA ARG A 28 1.05 -9.32 21.44
C ARG A 28 0.90 -8.02 22.22
N VAL A 29 0.39 -8.09 23.46
CA VAL A 29 0.19 -6.91 24.32
C VAL A 29 1.51 -6.18 24.57
N ARG A 30 2.58 -6.90 24.93
CA ARG A 30 3.89 -6.29 25.16
C ARG A 30 4.52 -5.69 23.91
N ALA A 31 4.27 -6.28 22.73
CA ALA A 31 4.74 -5.74 21.46
C ALA A 31 4.14 -4.34 21.20
N PHE A 32 2.81 -4.20 21.30
CA PHE A 32 2.14 -2.91 21.12
C PHE A 32 2.51 -1.90 22.22
N GLU A 33 2.56 -2.32 23.48
CA GLU A 33 2.93 -1.44 24.60
C GLU A 33 4.37 -0.93 24.46
N GLY A 34 5.32 -1.82 24.16
CA GLY A 34 6.72 -1.48 23.99
C GLY A 34 6.94 -0.55 22.80
N TYR A 35 6.26 -0.81 21.68
CA TYR A 35 6.29 0.06 20.51
C TYR A 35 5.75 1.46 20.82
N ARG A 36 4.61 1.56 21.50
CA ARG A 36 4.05 2.86 21.91
C ARG A 36 5.01 3.64 22.80
N LYS A 37 5.60 3.01 23.82
CA LYS A 37 6.59 3.66 24.70
C LYS A 37 7.82 4.15 23.93
N ALA A 38 8.27 3.38 22.93
CA ALA A 38 9.42 3.74 22.12
C ALA A 38 9.12 4.92 21.18
N ILE A 39 7.90 5.01 20.62
CA ILE A 39 7.42 6.21 19.90
C ILE A 39 7.38 7.42 20.85
N GLU A 40 6.77 7.28 22.03
CA GLU A 40 6.65 8.37 23.01
C GLU A 40 8.02 8.90 23.48
N ARG A 41 9.04 8.03 23.55
CA ARG A 41 10.42 8.42 23.86
C ARG A 41 11.07 9.24 22.74
N ALA A 42 10.64 9.09 21.49
CA ALA A 42 11.10 9.83 20.32
C ALA A 42 12.63 9.89 20.17
N ASN A 43 13.34 8.80 20.49
CA ASN A 43 14.80 8.74 20.37
C ASN A 43 15.22 8.39 18.93
N PRO A 44 15.96 9.27 18.22
CA PRO A 44 16.30 9.08 16.80
C PRO A 44 17.07 7.79 16.49
N ASN A 45 17.90 7.33 17.43
CA ASN A 45 18.67 6.09 17.27
C ASN A 45 17.78 4.84 17.17
N ASP A 46 16.54 4.91 17.65
CA ASP A 46 15.60 3.81 17.59
C ASP A 46 14.72 3.84 16.34
N PHE A 47 14.70 4.93 15.57
CA PHE A 47 13.74 5.11 14.48
C PHE A 47 13.84 4.03 13.39
N PRO A 48 15.04 3.59 12.92
CA PRO A 48 15.11 2.48 11.97
C PRO A 48 14.54 1.17 12.53
N ALA A 49 14.75 0.90 13.82
CA ALA A 49 14.19 -0.29 14.47
C ALA A 49 12.68 -0.17 14.67
N LEU A 50 12.17 1.03 14.95
CA LEU A 50 10.73 1.32 14.99
C LEU A 50 10.10 1.12 13.62
N LEU A 51 10.76 1.55 12.54
CA LEU A 51 10.28 1.34 11.18
C LEU A 51 10.21 -0.15 10.81
N ALA A 52 11.22 -0.94 11.16
CA ALA A 52 11.14 -2.39 10.97
C ALA A 52 10.03 -3.03 11.83
N CYS A 53 9.89 -2.58 13.08
CA CYS A 53 8.87 -3.08 14.00
C CYS A 53 7.45 -2.74 13.51
N SER A 54 7.23 -1.58 12.90
CA SER A 54 5.93 -1.14 12.41
C SER A 54 5.40 -2.04 11.28
N LEU A 55 6.28 -2.49 10.38
CA LEU A 55 5.95 -3.49 9.34
C LEU A 55 5.50 -4.82 9.95
N LEU A 56 6.21 -5.30 10.98
CA LEU A 56 5.83 -6.52 11.69
C LEU A 56 4.51 -6.35 12.45
N LEU A 57 4.26 -5.17 13.01
CA LEU A 57 3.01 -4.85 13.68
C LEU A 57 1.82 -4.82 12.72
N CYS A 58 2.00 -4.42 11.45
CA CYS A 58 0.94 -4.53 10.44
C CYS A 58 0.48 -5.99 10.27
N ALA A 59 1.41 -6.93 10.20
CA ALA A 59 1.10 -8.36 10.12
C ALA A 59 0.50 -8.88 11.43
N LEU A 60 1.03 -8.47 12.59
CA LEU A 60 0.50 -8.87 13.90
C LEU A 60 -0.92 -8.34 14.15
N ALA A 61 -1.23 -7.12 13.71
CA ALA A 61 -2.54 -6.50 13.81
C ALA A 61 -3.59 -7.20 12.92
N SER A 62 -3.17 -7.98 11.92
CA SER A 62 -4.09 -8.72 11.06
C SER A 62 -4.91 -9.79 11.81
N GLN A 63 -4.50 -10.18 13.02
CA GLN A 63 -5.27 -11.13 13.83
C GLN A 63 -6.66 -10.61 14.15
N THR A 64 -6.84 -9.30 14.31
CA THR A 64 -8.15 -8.70 14.61
C THR A 64 -9.19 -9.01 13.53
N PHE A 65 -8.81 -9.14 12.25
CA PHE A 65 -9.77 -9.56 11.21
C PHE A 65 -10.42 -10.93 11.48
N ARG A 66 -9.73 -11.78 12.25
CA ARG A 66 -10.13 -13.16 12.55
C ARG A 66 -10.78 -13.32 13.93
N GLU A 67 -10.85 -12.24 14.73
CA GLU A 67 -11.50 -12.27 16.03
C GLU A 67 -13.03 -12.26 15.84
N PRO A 68 -13.80 -13.20 16.44
CA PRO A 68 -15.25 -13.30 16.22
C PRO A 68 -16.00 -12.00 16.53
N ASP A 69 -15.58 -11.30 17.57
CA ASP A 69 -16.11 -10.04 18.08
C ASP A 69 -15.47 -8.79 17.46
N ALA A 70 -14.65 -8.95 16.43
CA ALA A 70 -14.06 -7.82 15.73
C ALA A 70 -15.13 -6.87 15.18
N LYS A 71 -14.82 -5.58 15.26
CA LYS A 71 -15.67 -4.52 14.72
C LYS A 71 -15.88 -4.69 13.22
N ASP A 72 -17.08 -4.41 12.74
CA ASP A 72 -17.37 -4.37 11.31
C ASP A 72 -16.49 -3.31 10.61
N VAL A 73 -15.86 -3.72 9.51
CA VAL A 73 -14.98 -2.92 8.65
C VAL A 73 -13.68 -2.53 9.36
N PHE A 74 -12.94 -3.53 9.86
CA PHE A 74 -11.63 -3.35 10.48
C PHE A 74 -10.56 -2.84 9.49
N LEU A 75 -10.81 -2.95 8.18
CA LEU A 75 -9.97 -2.40 7.10
C LEU A 75 -9.64 -0.91 7.31
N ILE A 76 -10.59 -0.13 7.83
CA ILE A 76 -10.39 1.29 8.13
C ILE A 76 -9.37 1.47 9.26
N ASP A 77 -9.48 0.68 10.33
CA ASP A 77 -8.55 0.74 11.46
C ASP A 77 -7.17 0.23 11.03
N TRP A 78 -7.11 -0.80 10.18
CA TRP A 78 -5.87 -1.32 9.62
C TRP A 78 -5.16 -0.32 8.70
N MET A 79 -5.90 0.44 7.89
CA MET A 79 -5.37 1.57 7.11
C MET A 79 -4.69 2.61 8.01
N ILE A 80 -5.17 2.86 9.23
CA ILE A 80 -4.51 3.77 10.18
C ILE A 80 -3.18 3.19 10.68
N VAL A 81 -3.10 1.87 10.90
CA VAL A 81 -1.84 1.21 11.25
C VAL A 81 -0.80 1.43 10.15
N TRP A 82 -1.19 1.24 8.88
CA TRP A 82 -0.30 1.49 7.73
C TRP A 82 0.12 2.96 7.61
N ARG A 83 -0.79 3.91 7.81
CA ARG A 83 -0.45 5.36 7.82
C ARG A 83 0.62 5.69 8.86
N GLY A 84 0.61 5.00 10.00
CA GLY A 84 1.62 5.16 11.04
C GLY A 84 3.05 4.88 10.57
N ILE A 85 3.23 4.01 9.57
CA ILE A 85 4.54 3.75 8.95
C ILE A 85 5.06 5.00 8.25
N GLY A 86 4.22 5.64 7.43
CA GLY A 86 4.61 6.86 6.69
C GLY A 86 5.06 7.98 7.62
N LEU A 87 4.39 8.16 8.76
CA LEU A 87 4.80 9.14 9.78
C LEU A 87 6.18 8.85 10.38
N ILE A 88 6.58 7.59 10.50
CA ILE A 88 7.92 7.23 10.99
C ILE A 88 8.96 7.44 9.89
N VAL A 89 8.63 7.14 8.64
CA VAL A 89 9.50 7.42 7.49
C VAL A 89 9.80 8.92 7.41
N GLU A 90 8.79 9.79 7.60
CA GLU A 90 8.95 11.25 7.66
C GLU A 90 9.91 11.72 8.79
N LEU A 91 10.13 10.91 9.83
CA LEU A 91 11.00 11.25 10.97
C LEU A 91 12.45 10.75 10.82
N ILE A 92 12.70 9.81 9.92
CA ILE A 92 14.03 9.18 9.75
C ILE A 92 14.84 10.00 8.76
N THR A 93 16.06 10.38 9.14
CA THR A 93 16.96 11.04 8.18
C THR A 93 17.40 10.06 7.10
N PRO A 94 17.60 10.51 5.85
CA PRO A 94 18.05 9.64 4.79
C PRO A 94 19.36 8.89 5.10
N GLU A 95 20.28 9.52 5.84
CA GLU A 95 21.55 8.91 6.26
C GLU A 95 21.31 7.75 7.24
N ALA A 96 20.41 7.91 8.21
CA ALA A 96 20.03 6.85 9.14
C ALA A 96 19.29 5.72 8.43
N MET A 97 18.46 6.05 7.43
CA MET A 97 17.77 5.08 6.58
C MET A 97 18.75 4.22 5.77
N PHE A 98 19.79 4.84 5.21
CA PHE A 98 20.83 4.16 4.44
C PHE A 98 21.72 3.32 5.35
N ALA A 99 22.25 3.91 6.44
CA ALA A 99 23.19 3.25 7.34
C ALA A 99 22.59 2.02 8.05
N SER A 100 21.28 2.04 8.31
CA SER A 100 20.55 0.89 8.87
C SER A 100 20.18 -0.19 7.85
N GLY A 101 20.36 0.08 6.56
CA GLY A 101 19.94 -0.81 5.46
C GLY A 101 18.43 -0.86 5.23
N MET A 102 17.64 -0.08 5.97
CA MET A 102 16.17 -0.12 5.90
C MET A 102 15.63 0.27 4.53
N GLN A 103 16.35 1.09 3.76
CA GLN A 103 15.99 1.49 2.40
C GLN A 103 15.58 0.33 1.48
N MET A 104 16.19 -0.84 1.65
CA MET A 104 15.91 -2.03 0.84
C MET A 104 14.47 -2.54 1.03
N LEU A 105 13.87 -2.32 2.20
CA LEU A 105 12.49 -2.74 2.50
C LEU A 105 11.45 -1.83 1.86
N PHE A 106 11.81 -0.61 1.47
CA PHE A 106 10.92 0.42 0.94
C PHE A 106 11.17 0.73 -0.54
N ASN A 107 12.17 0.12 -1.15
CA ASN A 107 12.41 0.24 -2.58
C ASN A 107 11.25 -0.38 -3.37
N ARG A 108 10.65 0.36 -4.29
CA ARG A 108 9.50 -0.05 -5.10
C ARG A 108 9.70 0.37 -6.56
N PRO A 109 9.21 -0.41 -7.54
CA PRO A 109 9.17 0.02 -8.93
C PRO A 109 8.40 1.35 -9.09
N ARG A 110 8.79 2.17 -10.07
CA ARG A 110 8.08 3.42 -10.36
C ARG A 110 6.63 3.13 -10.75
N LEU A 111 5.70 3.84 -10.11
CA LEU A 111 4.29 3.82 -10.46
C LEU A 111 3.96 5.01 -11.36
N ASP A 112 3.54 4.71 -12.60
CA ASP A 112 3.06 5.71 -13.56
C ASP A 112 1.57 5.97 -13.32
N LEU A 113 1.27 7.01 -12.54
CA LEU A 113 -0.10 7.34 -12.13
C LEU A 113 -0.99 7.77 -13.30
N ASP A 114 -0.42 8.31 -14.38
CA ASP A 114 -1.17 8.70 -15.57
C ASP A 114 -1.65 7.46 -16.34
N LYS A 115 -0.77 6.45 -16.50
CA LYS A 115 -1.19 5.16 -17.06
C LYS A 115 -2.16 4.43 -16.15
N ALA A 116 -1.95 4.47 -14.84
CA ALA A 116 -2.85 3.87 -13.86
C ALA A 116 -4.26 4.49 -13.91
N ALA A 117 -4.35 5.81 -14.12
CA ALA A 117 -5.63 6.51 -14.25
C ALA A 117 -6.49 5.98 -15.41
N LEU A 118 -5.85 5.54 -16.51
CA LEU A 118 -6.56 4.96 -17.66
C LEU A 118 -7.20 3.59 -17.37
N ARG A 119 -6.82 2.95 -16.26
CA ARG A 119 -7.34 1.63 -15.83
C ARG A 119 -8.34 1.71 -14.69
N ILE A 120 -8.74 2.91 -14.29
CA ILE A 120 -9.83 3.09 -13.32
C ILE A 120 -11.14 2.57 -13.94
N PRO A 121 -11.90 1.70 -13.25
CA PRO A 121 -13.22 1.27 -13.73
C PRO A 121 -14.15 2.47 -13.98
N ASN A 122 -14.78 2.52 -15.15
CA ASN A 122 -15.60 3.65 -15.58
C ASN A 122 -16.71 4.03 -14.59
N ASN A 123 -17.33 3.04 -13.94
CA ASN A 123 -18.37 3.27 -12.93
C ASN A 123 -17.82 3.96 -11.67
N LEU A 124 -16.61 3.62 -11.24
CA LEU A 124 -15.92 4.28 -10.12
C LEU A 124 -15.43 5.68 -10.50
N LEU A 125 -14.90 5.83 -11.71
CA LEU A 125 -14.52 7.14 -12.22
C LEU A 125 -15.73 8.08 -12.30
N PHE A 126 -16.86 7.57 -12.81
CA PHE A 126 -18.11 8.32 -12.87
C PHE A 126 -18.60 8.73 -11.46
N MET A 127 -18.55 7.82 -10.48
CA MET A 127 -18.92 8.12 -9.09
C MET A 127 -18.21 9.34 -8.50
N VAL A 128 -16.93 9.53 -8.87
CA VAL A 128 -16.11 10.65 -8.37
C VAL A 128 -16.24 11.90 -9.24
N THR A 129 -16.23 11.74 -10.56
CA THR A 129 -16.34 12.88 -11.49
C THR A 129 -17.73 13.52 -11.50
N SER A 130 -18.78 12.79 -11.07
CA SER A 130 -20.13 13.32 -10.94
C SER A 130 -20.36 14.15 -9.67
N ILE A 131 -19.36 14.31 -8.80
CA ILE A 131 -19.44 15.13 -7.59
C ILE A 131 -19.44 16.62 -8.00
N LYS A 132 -20.55 17.31 -7.75
CA LYS A 132 -20.78 18.71 -8.14
C LYS A 132 -20.59 19.66 -6.95
N ASP A 133 -20.40 20.94 -7.25
CA ASP A 133 -20.46 22.01 -6.26
C ASP A 133 -21.78 21.90 -5.46
N GLY A 134 -21.66 21.84 -4.14
CA GLY A 134 -22.78 21.64 -3.21
C GLY A 134 -22.98 20.21 -2.70
N ASP A 135 -22.31 19.20 -3.28
CA ASP A 135 -22.20 17.87 -2.66
C ASP A 135 -21.29 17.95 -1.41
N VAL A 136 -21.67 17.27 -0.34
CA VAL A 136 -20.88 17.19 0.91
C VAL A 136 -19.49 16.56 0.70
N ASP A 137 -19.33 15.75 -0.34
CA ASP A 137 -18.08 15.13 -0.75
C ASP A 137 -17.25 15.99 -1.71
N PHE A 138 -17.75 17.13 -2.18
CA PHE A 138 -17.04 18.00 -3.12
C PHE A 138 -15.62 18.39 -2.66
N PRO A 139 -15.39 18.78 -1.38
CA PRO A 139 -14.05 19.09 -0.89
C PRO A 139 -13.05 17.93 -0.96
N TYR A 140 -13.53 16.70 -1.09
CA TYR A 140 -12.72 15.48 -1.08
C TYR A 140 -12.63 14.81 -2.45
N ARG A 141 -13.23 15.43 -3.49
CA ARG A 141 -13.26 14.88 -4.86
C ARG A 141 -11.87 14.50 -5.36
N ASP A 142 -10.90 15.38 -5.19
CA ASP A 142 -9.54 15.15 -5.68
C ASP A 142 -8.85 14.01 -4.90
N ALA A 143 -9.09 13.91 -3.58
CA ALA A 143 -8.58 12.80 -2.78
C ALA A 143 -9.21 11.45 -3.16
N TYR A 144 -10.49 11.42 -3.53
CA TYR A 144 -11.12 10.23 -4.11
C TYR A 144 -10.48 9.87 -5.46
N TYR A 145 -10.28 10.86 -6.33
CA TYR A 145 -9.69 10.65 -7.65
C TYR A 145 -8.25 10.13 -7.57
N ASP A 146 -7.42 10.72 -6.72
CA ASP A 146 -6.05 10.27 -6.50
C ASP A 146 -6.00 8.85 -5.91
N THR A 147 -6.92 8.53 -5.00
CA THR A 147 -7.06 7.15 -4.50
C THR A 147 -7.47 6.18 -5.60
N LEU A 148 -8.36 6.59 -6.50
CA LEU A 148 -8.72 5.77 -7.66
C LEU A 148 -7.53 5.53 -8.59
N LYS A 149 -6.56 6.46 -8.74
CA LYS A 149 -5.34 6.19 -9.51
C LYS A 149 -4.53 5.03 -8.92
N TYR A 150 -4.38 4.97 -7.60
CA TYR A 150 -3.73 3.83 -6.94
C TYR A 150 -4.52 2.54 -7.10
N LEU A 151 -5.85 2.59 -7.08
CA LEU A 151 -6.68 1.42 -7.39
C LEU A 151 -6.50 1.00 -8.86
N GLY A 152 -6.46 1.96 -9.79
CA GLY A 152 -6.18 1.76 -11.21
C GLY A 152 -4.80 1.14 -11.46
N ALA A 153 -3.83 1.42 -10.59
CA ALA A 153 -2.52 0.76 -10.65
C ALA A 153 -2.64 -0.75 -10.42
N LEU A 154 -3.47 -1.17 -9.46
CA LEU A 154 -3.72 -2.59 -9.23
C LEU A 154 -4.39 -3.25 -10.43
N TYR A 155 -5.31 -2.55 -11.10
CA TYR A 155 -5.90 -3.02 -12.36
C TYR A 155 -4.85 -3.16 -13.47
N LEU A 156 -4.00 -2.14 -13.65
CA LEU A 156 -2.93 -2.15 -14.64
C LEU A 156 -1.95 -3.31 -14.42
N GLU A 157 -1.54 -3.56 -13.17
CA GLU A 157 -0.66 -4.66 -12.81
C GLU A 157 -1.35 -6.02 -12.98
N LEU A 158 -2.63 -6.12 -12.64
CA LEU A 158 -3.42 -7.34 -12.81
C LEU A 158 -3.59 -7.72 -14.28
N GLU A 159 -3.78 -6.76 -15.18
CA GLU A 159 -3.83 -7.01 -16.63
C GLU A 159 -2.56 -7.71 -17.14
N ALA A 160 -1.40 -7.39 -16.55
CA ALA A 160 -0.12 -8.01 -16.89
C ALA A 160 0.07 -9.42 -16.30
N GLY A 161 -0.85 -9.89 -15.45
CA GLY A 161 -0.79 -11.20 -14.80
C GLY A 161 -0.30 -11.16 -13.35
N PHE A 162 -0.55 -12.24 -12.60
CA PHE A 162 -0.11 -12.38 -11.20
C PHE A 162 1.41 -12.23 -11.07
N SER A 163 1.88 -11.27 -10.27
CA SER A 163 3.31 -11.01 -10.09
C SER A 163 3.64 -10.63 -8.65
N PRO A 164 4.90 -10.77 -8.22
CA PRO A 164 5.36 -10.23 -6.94
C PRO A 164 5.15 -8.71 -6.81
N ILE A 165 5.14 -7.99 -7.94
CA ILE A 165 4.87 -6.55 -7.97
C ILE A 165 3.41 -6.29 -7.59
N LEU A 166 2.46 -6.99 -8.24
CA LEU A 166 1.05 -6.92 -7.90
C LEU A 166 0.80 -7.27 -6.42
N ASP A 167 1.40 -8.36 -5.95
CA ASP A 167 1.27 -8.78 -4.55
C ASP A 167 1.72 -7.68 -3.59
N LEU A 168 2.88 -7.07 -3.88
CA LEU A 168 3.45 -5.99 -3.08
C LEU A 168 2.60 -4.72 -3.12
N SER A 169 2.07 -4.35 -4.28
CA SER A 169 1.17 -3.20 -4.46
C SER A 169 -0.15 -3.37 -3.69
N ILE A 170 -0.73 -4.58 -3.71
CA ILE A 170 -1.92 -4.90 -2.90
C ILE A 170 -1.61 -4.84 -1.40
N ILE A 171 -0.49 -5.43 -0.96
CA ILE A 171 -0.09 -5.46 0.46
C ILE A 171 0.16 -4.04 0.98
N THR A 172 0.81 -3.19 0.17
CA THR A 172 1.27 -1.85 0.61
C THR A 172 0.31 -0.72 0.22
N PHE A 173 -0.86 -1.04 -0.35
CA PHE A 173 -1.83 -0.07 -0.87
C PHE A 173 -2.12 1.12 0.05
N PHE A 174 -2.30 0.87 1.35
CA PHE A 174 -2.63 1.91 2.33
C PHE A 174 -1.49 2.90 2.61
N THR A 175 -0.25 2.57 2.24
CA THR A 175 0.93 3.43 2.48
C THR A 175 0.87 4.72 1.67
N PHE A 176 0.22 4.69 0.49
CA PHE A 176 0.25 5.78 -0.49
C PHE A 176 -1.01 6.64 -0.50
N LEU A 177 -1.98 6.35 0.39
CA LEU A 177 -3.27 7.01 0.33
C LEU A 177 -3.22 8.48 0.82
N PRO A 178 -3.90 9.41 0.12
CA PRO A 178 -3.95 10.80 0.53
C PRO A 178 -4.51 10.98 1.94
N LYS A 179 -3.92 11.90 2.72
CA LYS A 179 -4.38 12.22 4.09
C LYS A 179 -5.89 12.55 4.15
N PRO A 180 -6.48 13.32 3.21
CA PRO A 180 -7.92 13.59 3.20
C PRO A 180 -8.79 12.36 2.88
N PHE A 181 -8.32 11.43 2.05
CA PHE A 181 -9.05 10.18 1.78
C PHE A 181 -9.21 9.36 3.06
N ILE A 182 -8.13 9.26 3.84
CA ILE A 182 -8.12 8.53 5.11
C ILE A 182 -9.14 9.13 6.10
N GLU A 183 -9.31 10.45 6.11
CA GLU A 183 -10.30 11.12 6.96
C GLU A 183 -11.75 10.76 6.57
N VAL A 184 -12.08 10.80 5.27
CA VAL A 184 -13.42 10.43 4.82
C VAL A 184 -13.71 8.93 4.91
N ALA A 185 -12.68 8.09 4.85
CA ALA A 185 -12.77 6.67 5.17
C ALA A 185 -13.07 6.43 6.66
N ARG A 186 -12.43 7.17 7.58
CA ARG A 186 -12.75 7.12 9.02
C ARG A 186 -14.18 7.57 9.31
N GLN A 187 -14.67 8.55 8.56
CA GLN A 187 -16.07 9.01 8.62
C GLN A 187 -17.05 8.03 7.95
N ARG A 188 -16.55 6.93 7.35
CA ARG A 188 -17.35 5.89 6.69
C ARG A 188 -18.24 6.46 5.58
N ARG A 189 -17.73 7.46 4.84
CA ARG A 189 -18.47 8.04 3.73
C ARG A 189 -18.70 7.01 2.62
N PRO A 190 -19.85 6.99 1.95
CA PRO A 190 -20.18 5.93 1.01
C PRO A 190 -19.13 5.73 -0.11
N ARG A 191 -18.64 6.83 -0.69
CA ARG A 191 -17.66 6.79 -1.79
C ARG A 191 -16.30 6.23 -1.35
N SER A 192 -15.84 6.52 -0.13
CA SER A 192 -14.61 5.92 0.40
C SER A 192 -14.79 4.43 0.67
N LEU A 193 -15.94 4.03 1.23
CA LEU A 193 -16.26 2.63 1.46
C LEU A 193 -16.32 1.83 0.16
N ILE A 194 -16.86 2.41 -0.93
CA ILE A 194 -16.88 1.75 -2.24
C ILE A 194 -15.45 1.51 -2.74
N ILE A 195 -14.56 2.50 -2.67
CA ILE A 195 -13.16 2.33 -3.09
C ILE A 195 -12.47 1.25 -2.24
N LEU A 196 -12.70 1.28 -0.92
CA LEU A 196 -12.14 0.29 0.01
C LEU A 196 -12.67 -1.12 -0.23
N VAL A 197 -13.94 -1.28 -0.62
CA VAL A 197 -14.49 -2.62 -0.90
C VAL A 197 -13.88 -3.22 -2.16
N TYR A 198 -13.60 -2.39 -3.18
CA TYR A 198 -12.86 -2.85 -4.36
C TYR A 198 -11.43 -3.25 -4.01
N TYR A 199 -10.73 -2.48 -3.17
CA TYR A 199 -9.44 -2.92 -2.63
C TYR A 199 -9.54 -4.27 -1.89
N ALA A 200 -10.58 -4.48 -1.07
CA ALA A 200 -10.76 -5.75 -0.36
C ALA A 200 -10.94 -6.94 -1.33
N VAL A 201 -11.53 -6.72 -2.52
CA VAL A 201 -11.57 -7.73 -3.58
C VAL A 201 -10.15 -8.05 -4.08
N PHE A 202 -9.30 -7.05 -4.31
CA PHE A 202 -7.89 -7.29 -4.65
C PHE A 202 -7.14 -8.03 -3.53
N ALA A 203 -7.42 -7.73 -2.25
CA ALA A 203 -6.77 -8.43 -1.14
C ALA A 203 -7.02 -9.95 -1.14
N LYS A 204 -8.14 -10.43 -1.71
CA LYS A 204 -8.39 -11.87 -1.91
C LYS A 204 -7.44 -12.52 -2.92
N LEU A 205 -6.80 -11.75 -3.80
CA LEU A 205 -5.79 -12.26 -4.73
C LEU A 205 -4.48 -12.62 -4.03
N ILE A 206 -4.33 -12.32 -2.73
CA ILE A 206 -3.14 -12.69 -1.96
C ILE A 206 -3.36 -14.05 -1.28
N ASP A 207 -2.65 -15.09 -1.73
CA ASP A 207 -2.69 -16.45 -1.13
C ASP A 207 -1.34 -16.89 -0.53
N ARG A 208 -0.22 -16.30 -0.96
CA ARG A 208 1.13 -16.68 -0.49
C ARG A 208 1.51 -16.02 0.84
N VAL A 209 0.67 -15.12 1.35
CA VAL A 209 0.92 -14.35 2.57
C VAL A 209 -0.13 -14.71 3.61
N TRP A 210 0.24 -15.64 4.51
CA TRP A 210 -0.66 -16.25 5.49
C TRP A 210 -1.45 -15.23 6.33
N TRP A 211 -0.86 -14.09 6.68
CA TRP A 211 -1.50 -13.10 7.53
C TRP A 211 -2.55 -12.25 6.77
N MET A 212 -2.54 -12.25 5.44
CA MET A 212 -3.57 -11.68 4.56
C MET A 212 -4.71 -12.67 4.26
N GLU A 213 -4.49 -13.96 4.44
CA GLU A 213 -5.46 -14.99 4.03
C GLU A 213 -6.78 -14.87 4.81
N GLY A 214 -7.90 -14.80 4.09
CA GLY A 214 -9.24 -14.82 4.69
C GLY A 214 -9.67 -13.53 5.38
N ILE A 215 -8.92 -12.42 5.24
CA ILE A 215 -9.31 -11.14 5.87
C ILE A 215 -10.41 -10.40 5.09
N ALA A 216 -10.57 -10.70 3.80
CA ALA A 216 -11.35 -9.86 2.89
C ALA A 216 -12.86 -10.13 2.89
N ASP A 217 -13.32 -11.38 2.96
CA ASP A 217 -14.75 -11.71 2.75
C ASP A 217 -15.67 -11.07 3.78
N ARG A 218 -15.27 -11.11 5.06
CA ARG A 218 -16.00 -10.44 6.14
C ARG A 218 -16.09 -8.93 5.91
N GLU A 219 -14.99 -8.33 5.48
CA GLU A 219 -14.88 -6.89 5.23
C GLU A 219 -15.73 -6.47 4.03
N ILE A 220 -15.71 -7.24 2.94
CA ILE A 220 -16.55 -7.00 1.76
C ILE A 220 -18.02 -7.00 2.14
N LEU A 221 -18.47 -8.04 2.86
CA LEU A 221 -19.84 -8.16 3.31
C LEU A 221 -20.21 -7.06 4.32
N GLY A 222 -19.30 -6.72 5.24
CA GLY A 222 -19.47 -5.64 6.21
C GLY A 222 -19.71 -4.29 5.54
N ILE A 223 -18.83 -3.91 4.61
CA ILE A 223 -18.98 -2.67 3.84
C ILE A 223 -20.28 -2.68 3.02
N CYS A 224 -20.57 -3.79 2.35
CA CYS A 224 -21.79 -3.93 1.54
C CYS A 224 -23.09 -3.78 2.34
N ARG A 225 -23.10 -4.09 3.65
CA ARG A 225 -24.25 -3.89 4.55
C ARG A 225 -24.41 -2.45 5.04
N MET A 226 -23.34 -1.65 5.01
CA MET A 226 -23.35 -0.27 5.48
C MET A 226 -23.84 0.73 4.42
N LEU A 227 -23.87 0.33 3.15
CA LEU A 227 -24.23 1.18 2.03
C LEU A 227 -25.72 1.03 1.69
N SER A 228 -26.39 2.15 1.45
CA SER A 228 -27.79 2.25 0.99
C SER A 228 -27.99 1.72 -0.43
N ASP A 229 -29.25 1.51 -0.81
CA ASP A 229 -29.63 0.90 -2.09
C ASP A 229 -29.17 1.70 -3.33
N GLU A 230 -28.97 3.01 -3.19
CA GLU A 230 -28.47 3.86 -4.28
C GLU A 230 -27.07 3.45 -4.77
N TRP A 231 -26.27 2.79 -3.92
CA TRP A 231 -24.90 2.36 -4.24
C TRP A 231 -24.83 0.95 -4.82
N LEU A 232 -25.95 0.21 -4.87
CA LEU A 232 -26.00 -1.18 -5.35
C LEU A 232 -25.35 -1.40 -6.73
N PRO A 233 -25.51 -0.51 -7.73
CA PRO A 233 -24.85 -0.70 -9.03
C PRO A 233 -23.32 -0.79 -8.93
N LEU A 234 -22.71 -0.14 -7.94
CA LEU A 234 -21.26 -0.18 -7.71
C LEU A 234 -20.83 -1.38 -6.85
N LEU A 235 -21.76 -2.12 -6.25
CA LEU A 235 -21.46 -3.24 -5.35
C LEU A 235 -21.59 -4.62 -6.00
N GLN A 236 -21.91 -4.68 -7.29
CA GLN A 236 -22.08 -5.95 -8.02
C GLN A 236 -20.80 -6.81 -7.99
N VAL A 237 -19.67 -6.25 -8.43
CA VAL A 237 -18.37 -6.94 -8.43
C VAL A 237 -17.94 -7.38 -7.02
N PRO A 238 -17.92 -6.49 -6.00
CA PRO A 238 -17.61 -6.90 -4.63
C PRO A 238 -18.51 -8.02 -4.09
N ARG A 239 -19.82 -7.96 -4.31
CA ARG A 239 -20.76 -8.99 -3.82
C ARG A 239 -20.53 -10.33 -4.49
N MET A 240 -20.23 -10.35 -5.78
CA MET A 240 -19.90 -11.57 -6.51
C MET A 240 -18.58 -12.17 -6.03
N ALA A 241 -17.57 -11.32 -5.76
CA ALA A 241 -16.24 -11.74 -5.35
C ALA A 241 -16.23 -12.63 -4.10
N VAL A 242 -17.15 -12.42 -3.14
CA VAL A 242 -17.27 -13.26 -1.94
C VAL A 242 -17.51 -14.73 -2.27
N ARG A 243 -18.18 -15.01 -3.39
CA ARG A 243 -18.49 -16.38 -3.85
C ARG A 243 -17.39 -16.99 -4.72
N VAL A 244 -16.40 -16.18 -5.11
CA VAL A 244 -15.30 -16.61 -5.97
C VAL A 244 -14.11 -17.00 -5.11
N GLN A 245 -13.61 -18.22 -5.33
CA GLN A 245 -12.49 -18.81 -4.58
C GLN A 245 -11.21 -18.90 -5.42
N ASN A 246 -11.35 -19.10 -6.73
CA ASN A 246 -10.22 -19.16 -7.64
C ASN A 246 -9.73 -17.75 -7.98
N LYS A 247 -8.42 -17.52 -7.91
CA LYS A 247 -7.81 -16.23 -8.27
C LYS A 247 -8.00 -15.82 -9.72
N VAL A 248 -7.97 -16.77 -10.66
CA VAL A 248 -8.19 -16.48 -12.08
C VAL A 248 -9.63 -16.00 -12.29
N ASP A 249 -10.60 -16.68 -11.70
CA ASP A 249 -12.01 -16.26 -11.74
C ASP A 249 -12.20 -14.89 -11.07
N LEU A 250 -11.45 -14.62 -10.00
CA LEU A 250 -11.50 -13.33 -9.32
C LEU A 250 -10.89 -12.21 -10.17
N ALA A 251 -9.80 -12.50 -10.87
CA ALA A 251 -9.15 -11.58 -11.79
C ALA A 251 -10.05 -11.27 -13.00
N THR A 252 -10.64 -12.29 -13.63
CA THR A 252 -11.59 -12.10 -14.73
C THR A 252 -12.81 -11.29 -14.29
N LEU A 253 -13.32 -11.51 -13.06
CA LEU A 253 -14.39 -10.72 -12.46
C LEU A 253 -13.98 -9.26 -12.24
N LEU A 254 -12.79 -9.00 -11.69
CA LEU A 254 -12.27 -7.65 -11.49
C LEU A 254 -12.11 -6.91 -12.83
N LEU A 255 -11.47 -7.56 -13.80
CA LEU A 255 -11.20 -6.99 -15.12
C LEU A 255 -12.46 -6.88 -16.00
N GLY A 256 -13.56 -7.54 -15.62
CA GLY A 256 -14.76 -7.64 -16.47
C GLY A 256 -14.49 -8.35 -17.79
N ASN A 257 -13.48 -9.24 -17.84
CA ASN A 257 -13.04 -9.94 -19.03
C ASN A 257 -12.95 -11.45 -18.75
N HIS A 258 -13.96 -12.21 -19.17
CA HIS A 258 -14.01 -13.67 -19.00
C HIS A 258 -13.00 -14.44 -19.84
N ALA A 259 -12.43 -13.81 -20.86
CA ALA A 259 -11.39 -14.41 -21.72
C ALA A 259 -9.97 -14.06 -21.25
N TRP A 260 -9.82 -13.34 -20.13
CA TRP A 260 -8.50 -13.03 -19.59
C TRP A 260 -7.85 -14.31 -19.04
N GLU A 261 -6.59 -14.51 -19.40
CA GLU A 261 -5.75 -15.58 -18.90
C GLU A 261 -4.47 -14.96 -18.32
N PRO A 262 -3.94 -15.51 -17.21
CA PRO A 262 -2.70 -15.00 -16.62
C PRO A 262 -1.52 -15.25 -17.56
N SER A 263 -0.70 -14.23 -17.78
CA SER A 263 0.59 -14.36 -18.47
C SER A 263 1.45 -15.43 -17.78
N LEU A 264 1.96 -16.41 -18.54
CA LEU A 264 2.86 -17.44 -18.04
C LEU A 264 4.09 -16.80 -17.37
N GLU A 265 4.52 -17.31 -16.21
CA GLU A 265 5.64 -16.74 -15.43
C GLU A 265 6.96 -16.68 -16.24
N GLU A 266 7.12 -17.56 -17.24
CA GLU A 266 8.34 -17.71 -18.05
C GLU A 266 8.62 -16.53 -19.00
N ASP A 267 7.61 -15.74 -19.36
CA ASP A 267 7.75 -14.60 -20.29
C ASP A 267 8.04 -13.25 -19.59
N ARG A 268 8.27 -13.26 -18.27
CA ARG A 268 8.40 -12.02 -17.49
C ARG A 268 9.87 -11.65 -17.25
N PRO A 269 10.30 -10.43 -17.61
CA PRO A 269 11.61 -9.92 -17.23
C PRO A 269 11.77 -9.95 -15.70
N ASP A 270 12.95 -10.34 -15.20
CA ASP A 270 13.23 -10.32 -13.77
C ASP A 270 13.00 -8.88 -13.24
N PRO A 271 12.15 -8.67 -12.22
CA PRO A 271 11.96 -7.35 -11.63
C PRO A 271 13.26 -6.67 -11.16
N ARG A 272 14.31 -7.47 -10.89
CA ARG A 272 15.65 -7.01 -10.54
C ARG A 272 16.45 -6.46 -11.74
N ASP A 273 16.03 -6.74 -12.96
CA ASP A 273 16.67 -6.23 -14.19
C ASP A 273 16.29 -4.78 -14.49
N LYS A 274 15.29 -4.20 -13.81
CA LYS A 274 15.02 -2.76 -13.86
C LYS A 274 15.97 -2.03 -12.93
N THR A 275 16.81 -1.16 -13.48
CA THR A 275 17.76 -0.32 -12.74
C THR A 275 17.05 0.42 -11.60
N LEU A 276 17.49 0.12 -10.38
CA LEU A 276 16.92 0.61 -9.12
C LEU A 276 17.26 2.10 -8.95
N ALA A 277 16.28 2.94 -8.62
CA ALA A 277 16.43 4.39 -8.50
C ALA A 277 15.80 4.89 -7.19
N ILE A 278 16.51 5.70 -6.42
CA ILE A 278 16.00 6.40 -5.22
C ILE A 278 15.31 7.68 -5.71
N LEU A 279 14.18 8.09 -5.11
CA LEU A 279 13.41 9.27 -5.53
C LEU A 279 13.28 10.31 -4.42
N ASP A 280 13.19 11.59 -4.79
CA ASP A 280 12.77 12.68 -3.90
C ASP A 280 11.23 12.81 -3.82
N ASP A 281 10.76 13.77 -3.03
CA ASP A 281 9.33 14.05 -2.81
C ASP A 281 8.57 14.49 -4.08
N TYR A 282 9.29 14.78 -5.16
CA TYR A 282 8.76 15.15 -6.47
C TYR A 282 8.89 14.02 -7.49
N GLY A 283 9.34 12.83 -7.06
CA GLY A 283 9.50 11.66 -7.91
C GLY A 283 10.73 11.71 -8.83
N GLN A 284 11.71 12.57 -8.56
CA GLN A 284 12.95 12.67 -9.33
C GLN A 284 14.04 11.75 -8.77
N GLU A 285 14.83 11.14 -9.65
CA GLU A 285 15.89 10.24 -9.24
C GLU A 285 16.99 10.98 -8.50
N VAL A 286 17.41 10.45 -7.35
CA VAL A 286 18.49 11.00 -6.53
C VAL A 286 19.56 9.95 -6.29
N GLU A 287 20.81 10.39 -6.23
CA GLU A 287 21.97 9.57 -5.92
C GLU A 287 22.73 10.21 -4.75
N TYR A 288 23.27 9.38 -3.84
CA TYR A 288 24.01 9.88 -2.69
C TYR A 288 25.50 9.92 -2.98
N VAL A 289 26.06 11.12 -3.15
CA VAL A 289 27.49 11.37 -3.37
C VAL A 289 28.00 12.30 -2.27
N GLY A 290 27.91 11.87 -1.01
CA GLY A 290 28.21 12.69 0.18
C GLY A 290 27.19 13.79 0.50
N ARG A 291 26.26 14.04 -0.43
CA ARG A 291 25.00 14.80 -0.29
C ARG A 291 24.01 14.25 -1.32
N TRP A 292 22.71 14.43 -1.09
CA TRP A 292 21.68 14.06 -2.07
C TRP A 292 21.77 14.96 -3.29
N VAL A 293 21.89 14.35 -4.46
CA VAL A 293 21.93 15.05 -5.74
C VAL A 293 20.89 14.45 -6.66
N THR A 294 20.03 15.28 -7.22
CA THR A 294 19.10 14.85 -8.27
C THR A 294 19.91 14.45 -9.49
N ARG A 295 19.67 13.22 -9.96
CA ARG A 295 20.24 12.66 -11.17
C ARG A 295 19.60 13.38 -12.36
N LEU A 296 20.27 14.40 -12.87
CA LEU A 296 19.87 15.04 -14.12
C LEU A 296 19.98 13.99 -15.23
N THR A 297 18.84 13.49 -15.71
CA THR A 297 18.78 12.70 -16.94
C THR A 297 19.13 13.60 -18.11
N PHE A 298 20.42 13.77 -18.39
CA PHE A 298 20.87 14.26 -19.68
C PHE A 298 20.66 13.12 -20.69
N ALA A 299 19.58 13.22 -21.47
CA ALA A 299 19.55 12.51 -22.74
C ALA A 299 20.72 13.03 -23.58
N PRO A 300 21.69 12.20 -24.00
CA PRO A 300 22.74 12.68 -24.88
C PRO A 300 22.09 13.13 -26.19
N ARG A 301 22.32 14.37 -26.60
CA ARG A 301 22.00 14.79 -27.95
C ARG A 301 22.89 13.97 -28.91
N PRO A 302 22.39 13.51 -30.06
CA PRO A 302 23.21 12.74 -30.99
C PRO A 302 24.36 13.63 -31.48
N GLY A 303 25.60 13.32 -31.08
CA GLY A 303 26.81 13.93 -31.67
C GLY A 303 27.89 14.50 -30.75
N GLU A 304 27.73 14.51 -29.42
CA GLU A 304 28.78 15.04 -28.53
C GLU A 304 29.68 13.93 -27.95
N SER A 305 30.93 13.91 -28.37
CA SER A 305 32.00 13.04 -27.90
C SER A 305 32.47 13.39 -26.48
N ARG A 306 32.93 12.36 -25.77
CA ARG A 306 33.18 12.28 -24.32
C ARG A 306 34.38 13.07 -23.76
N ASP A 307 34.89 14.06 -24.48
CA ASP A 307 36.10 14.81 -24.08
C ASP A 307 35.77 16.27 -23.78
N MET A 308 35.16 16.52 -22.62
CA MET A 308 35.20 17.81 -21.92
C MET A 308 34.64 17.64 -20.50
N MET A 309 35.34 16.88 -19.66
CA MET A 309 35.12 16.83 -18.20
C MET A 309 36.23 17.60 -17.48
N GLU A 310 36.40 18.88 -17.77
CA GLU A 310 37.07 19.81 -16.87
C GLU A 310 36.40 21.19 -16.99
N THR A 311 35.57 21.51 -15.99
CA THR A 311 35.21 22.84 -15.45
C THR A 311 33.77 22.80 -14.94
N GLY A 312 33.61 22.56 -13.64
CA GLY A 312 32.31 22.69 -12.98
C GLY A 312 31.97 24.17 -12.76
N PRO A 313 30.68 24.57 -12.84
CA PRO A 313 30.27 25.85 -12.32
C PRO A 313 29.93 25.74 -10.83
N HIS A 314 30.59 26.58 -10.04
CA HIS A 314 30.12 26.97 -8.71
C HIS A 314 28.73 27.60 -8.82
N PHE A 315 27.76 27.08 -8.08
CA PHE A 315 26.57 27.84 -7.73
C PHE A 315 26.39 27.91 -6.21
N ARG A 316 26.32 29.17 -5.76
CA ARG A 316 26.01 29.62 -4.40
C ARG A 316 24.68 29.05 -3.95
N GLY A 317 24.60 28.75 -2.66
CA GLY A 317 23.35 28.42 -2.01
C GLY A 317 22.37 29.57 -2.08
N ASP A 318 21.09 29.21 -2.06
CA ASP A 318 20.11 29.84 -1.21
C ASP A 318 19.05 28.79 -0.84
N THR A 319 18.90 28.64 0.47
CA THR A 319 17.95 27.76 1.15
C THR A 319 16.64 28.51 1.31
N VAL A 320 15.52 27.99 0.81
CA VAL A 320 14.19 28.37 1.31
C VAL A 320 13.28 27.13 1.31
N LEU A 321 12.99 26.70 2.54
CA LEU A 321 11.88 25.89 3.10
C LEU A 321 11.26 24.75 2.28
#